data_AF-A0A1Z8YB40-F1
#
_entry.id   AF-A0A1Z8YB40-F1
#
_cell.length_a   1.000
_cell.length_b   1.000
_cell.length_c   1.000
_cell.angle_alpha   90.00
_cell.angle_beta   90.00
_cell.angle_gamma   90.00
#
_symmetry.space_group_name_H-M   'P 1'
#
loop_
_entity.id
_entity.type
_entity.pdbx_description
1 polymer ?
#
loop_
_entity_poly.entity_id
_entity_poly.type
_entity_poly.pdbx_seq_one_letter_code
_entity_poly.pdbx_strand_id
1 'polypeptide(L)'
;MARKNKKKRKPGGGAPPSRVDQLEKDLREIEDVVHGLEANGDEPAEWGRLQRLLLKAKAEPGMVARAVIGRDLELVASTLNVLRGIEEIQEAPEPPPLPEVPEDTLRSAMRAYRKRMKLMKLDHESKLGRSPLTSGKDAGFESILPPEDYGPEVWQVLAARGELEATGQGFYKLPTERPSF
;
A
#
# COMPACT_ATOMS: atom_id res chain seq x y z
N MET A 1 0.44 49.41 32.68
CA MET A 1 -0.08 50.25 31.57
C MET A 1 0.05 49.47 30.27
N ALA A 2 -1.03 48.89 29.73
CA ALA A 2 -1.00 48.13 28.48
C ALA A 2 -1.78 48.89 27.40
N ARG A 3 -1.09 49.30 26.32
CA ARG A 3 -1.69 49.97 25.16
C ARG A 3 -2.37 48.94 24.26
N LYS A 4 -3.70 49.04 24.13
CA LYS A 4 -4.51 48.29 23.15
C LYS A 4 -4.23 48.83 21.75
N ASN A 5 -3.57 48.04 20.88
CA ASN A 5 -3.52 48.33 19.45
C ASN A 5 -4.71 47.67 18.72
N LYS A 6 -5.59 48.54 18.23
CA LYS A 6 -6.82 48.27 17.49
C LYS A 6 -6.46 47.87 16.05
N LYS A 7 -6.57 46.58 15.69
CA LYS A 7 -6.30 46.11 14.33
C LYS A 7 -7.51 46.42 13.43
N LYS A 8 -7.35 47.39 12.53
CA LYS A 8 -8.31 47.75 11.47
C LYS A 8 -8.59 46.53 10.58
N ARG A 9 -9.86 46.15 10.43
CA ARG A 9 -10.32 45.16 9.44
C ARG A 9 -10.48 45.88 8.09
N LYS A 10 -9.77 45.42 7.06
CA LYS A 10 -10.04 45.79 5.64
C LYS A 10 -11.05 44.79 5.06
N PRO A 11 -12.02 45.23 4.24
CA PRO A 11 -12.99 44.36 3.59
C PRO A 11 -12.47 43.90 2.21
N GLY A 12 -12.74 42.64 1.86
CA GLY A 12 -12.57 42.12 0.49
C GLY A 12 -11.19 41.50 0.18
N GLY A 13 -11.22 40.23 -0.20
CA GLY A 13 -10.08 39.48 -0.74
C GLY A 13 -10.15 38.03 -0.28
N GLY A 14 -10.23 37.10 -1.24
CA GLY A 14 -10.53 35.67 -1.07
C GLY A 14 -9.85 34.97 0.11
N ALA A 15 -10.50 33.91 0.59
CA ALA A 15 -9.92 33.00 1.56
C ALA A 15 -8.45 32.70 1.18
N PRO A 16 -7.50 32.75 2.14
CA PRO A 16 -6.12 32.42 1.82
C PRO A 16 -6.10 31.04 1.17
N PRO A 17 -5.40 30.87 0.03
CA PRO A 17 -5.33 29.59 -0.64
C PRO A 17 -4.91 28.53 0.38
N SER A 18 -5.61 27.40 0.38
CA SER A 18 -5.27 26.35 1.31
C SER A 18 -3.83 25.92 1.04
N ARG A 19 -3.17 25.36 2.06
CA ARG A 19 -1.81 24.84 1.93
C ARG A 19 -1.71 23.81 0.79
N VAL A 20 -2.80 23.08 0.52
CA VAL A 20 -2.91 22.11 -0.57
C VAL A 20 -2.97 22.82 -1.93
N ASP A 21 -3.82 23.86 -2.07
CA ASP A 21 -3.90 24.66 -3.30
C ASP A 21 -2.54 25.29 -3.67
N GLN A 22 -1.75 25.70 -2.67
CA GLN A 22 -0.42 26.26 -2.89
C GLN A 22 0.59 25.21 -3.36
N LEU A 23 0.51 23.97 -2.84
CA LEU A 23 1.36 22.86 -3.26
C LEU A 23 1.03 22.41 -4.68
N GLU A 24 -0.26 22.28 -5.03
CA GLU A 24 -0.67 21.95 -6.40
C GLU A 24 -0.22 23.01 -7.41
N LYS A 25 -0.30 24.28 -7.03
CA LYS A 25 0.21 25.38 -7.87
C LYS A 25 1.72 25.31 -8.04
N ASP A 26 2.45 25.03 -6.95
CA ASP A 26 3.90 24.90 -6.98
C ASP A 26 4.33 23.67 -7.83
N LEU A 27 3.58 22.56 -7.80
CA LEU A 27 3.82 21.36 -8.61
C LEU A 27 3.61 21.60 -10.10
N ARG A 28 2.52 22.28 -10.48
CA ARG A 28 2.28 22.69 -11.88
C ARG A 28 3.39 23.58 -12.41
N GLU A 29 3.86 24.53 -11.59
CA GLU A 29 4.99 25.39 -11.98
C GLU A 29 6.29 24.60 -12.16
N ILE A 30 6.50 23.51 -11.41
CA ILE A 30 7.64 22.62 -11.62
C ILE A 30 7.51 21.85 -12.94
N GLU A 31 6.33 21.31 -13.24
CA GLU A 31 6.08 20.55 -14.48
C GLU A 31 6.25 21.42 -15.74
N ASP A 32 5.81 22.69 -15.69
CA ASP A 32 6.03 23.64 -16.79
C ASP A 32 7.52 23.90 -17.03
N VAL A 33 8.33 23.96 -15.97
CA VAL A 33 9.79 24.14 -16.07
C VAL A 33 10.47 22.88 -16.60
N VAL A 34 9.99 21.69 -16.23
CA VAL A 34 10.52 20.42 -16.77
C VAL A 34 10.21 20.30 -18.27
N HIS A 35 8.99 20.61 -18.71
CA HIS A 35 8.65 20.64 -20.14
C HIS A 35 9.47 21.71 -20.89
N GLY A 36 9.76 22.85 -20.25
CA GLY A 36 10.64 23.88 -20.79
C GLY A 36 12.07 23.38 -21.00
N LEU A 37 12.62 22.64 -20.03
CA LEU A 37 13.94 22.01 -20.07
C LEU A 37 14.04 20.94 -21.17
N GLU A 38 12.98 20.13 -21.34
CA GLU A 38 12.89 19.12 -22.40
C GLU A 38 12.82 19.74 -23.81
N ALA A 39 12.18 20.90 -23.95
CA ALA A 39 11.96 21.56 -25.24
C ALA A 39 13.11 22.50 -25.67
N ASN A 40 13.70 23.25 -24.74
CA ASN A 40 14.70 24.28 -25.05
C ASN A 40 16.15 23.80 -24.87
N GLY A 41 16.34 22.61 -24.31
CA GLY A 41 17.66 22.07 -24.02
C GLY A 41 18.28 22.67 -22.76
N ASP A 42 19.38 22.06 -22.38
CA ASP A 42 19.94 21.91 -21.04
C ASP A 42 20.44 23.23 -20.38
N GLU A 43 19.55 24.20 -20.19
CA GLU A 43 19.86 25.52 -19.62
C GLU A 43 20.12 25.46 -18.10
N PRO A 44 21.32 25.84 -17.62
CA PRO A 44 21.65 25.80 -16.18
C PRO A 44 20.75 26.70 -15.32
N ALA A 45 20.17 27.75 -15.91
CA ALA A 45 19.27 28.67 -15.22
C ALA A 45 17.93 28.01 -14.84
N GLU A 46 17.41 27.14 -15.71
CA GLU A 46 16.15 26.44 -15.50
C GLU A 46 16.30 25.32 -14.46
N TRP A 47 17.44 24.61 -14.47
CA TRP A 47 17.82 23.67 -13.41
C TRP A 47 17.90 24.31 -12.02
N GLY A 48 18.43 25.52 -11.92
CA GLY A 48 18.46 26.28 -10.67
C GLY A 48 17.07 26.72 -10.20
N ARG A 49 16.16 27.02 -11.15
CA ARG A 49 14.75 27.34 -10.84
C ARG A 49 14.02 26.10 -10.34
N LEU A 50 14.20 24.97 -11.01
CA LEU A 50 13.65 23.67 -10.66
C LEU A 50 14.05 23.25 -9.24
N GLN A 51 15.34 23.34 -8.90
CA GLN A 51 15.84 23.05 -7.55
C GLN A 51 15.11 23.88 -6.47
N ARG A 52 14.96 25.19 -6.72
CA ARG A 52 14.32 26.10 -5.76
C ARG A 52 12.84 25.76 -5.57
N LEU A 53 12.15 25.41 -6.66
CA LEU A 53 10.74 25.03 -6.62
C LEU A 53 10.53 23.68 -5.91
N LEU A 54 11.38 22.68 -6.16
CA LEU A 54 11.34 21.39 -5.45
C LEU A 54 11.53 21.56 -3.94
N LEU A 55 12.51 22.38 -3.51
CA LEU A 55 12.72 22.68 -2.09
C LEU A 55 11.54 23.46 -1.48
N LYS A 56 10.91 24.36 -2.25
CA LYS A 56 9.70 25.09 -1.84
C LYS A 56 8.53 24.13 -1.60
N ALA A 57 8.38 23.13 -2.47
CA ALA A 57 7.40 22.05 -2.36
C ALA A 57 7.74 21.00 -1.27
N LYS A 58 8.81 21.20 -0.48
CA LYS A 58 9.28 20.30 0.59
C LYS A 58 9.82 18.95 0.10
N ALA A 59 10.41 18.90 -1.11
CA ALA A 59 11.13 17.73 -1.58
C ALA A 59 12.34 17.39 -0.70
N GLU A 60 12.75 16.11 -0.73
CA GLU A 60 13.93 15.62 -0.02
C GLU A 60 15.21 16.23 -0.64
N PRO A 61 16.03 16.98 0.12
CA PRO A 61 17.16 17.72 -0.43
C PRO A 61 18.24 16.85 -1.10
N GLY A 62 18.45 15.63 -0.63
CA GLY A 62 19.42 14.69 -1.21
C GLY A 62 19.02 14.23 -2.61
N MET A 63 17.76 13.86 -2.79
CA MET A 63 17.19 13.45 -4.08
C MET A 63 17.18 14.61 -5.08
N VAL A 64 16.81 15.82 -4.64
CA VAL A 64 16.84 17.02 -5.47
C VAL A 64 18.25 17.36 -5.92
N ALA A 65 19.23 17.32 -5.02
CA ALA A 65 20.62 17.62 -5.36
C ALA A 65 21.16 16.61 -6.39
N ARG A 66 20.88 15.32 -6.21
CA ARG A 66 21.29 14.27 -7.16
C ARG A 66 20.65 14.47 -8.54
N ALA A 67 19.37 14.82 -8.58
CA ALA A 67 18.62 15.02 -9.82
C ALA A 67 19.14 16.24 -10.60
N VAL A 68 19.36 17.36 -9.90
CA VAL A 68 19.80 18.61 -10.52
C VAL A 68 21.29 18.57 -10.93
N ILE A 69 22.15 17.94 -10.12
CA ILE A 69 23.58 17.79 -10.44
C ILE A 69 23.78 16.80 -11.59
N GLY A 70 23.03 15.70 -11.59
CA GLY A 70 23.05 14.68 -12.65
C GLY A 70 22.30 15.09 -13.92
N ARG A 71 21.58 16.22 -13.90
CA ARG A 71 20.64 16.65 -14.96
C ARG A 71 19.68 15.51 -15.36
N ASP A 72 19.25 14.78 -14.35
CA ASP A 72 18.49 13.54 -14.50
C ASP A 72 17.00 13.85 -14.40
N LEU A 73 16.35 13.90 -15.56
CA LEU A 73 14.93 14.20 -15.69
C LEU A 73 14.04 13.08 -15.10
N GLU A 74 14.49 11.81 -15.14
CA GLU A 74 13.75 10.68 -14.54
C GLU A 74 13.73 10.79 -13.02
N LEU A 75 14.83 11.22 -12.41
CA LEU A 75 14.91 11.44 -10.98
C LEU A 75 14.08 12.66 -10.53
N VAL A 76 14.00 13.71 -11.36
CA VAL A 76 13.08 14.83 -11.14
C VAL A 76 11.62 14.37 -11.19
N ALA A 77 11.24 13.60 -12.22
CA ALA A 77 9.89 13.06 -12.36
C ALA A 77 9.51 12.14 -11.19
N SER A 78 10.45 11.31 -10.73
CA SER A 78 10.27 10.46 -9.56
C SER A 78 10.04 11.28 -8.28
N THR A 79 10.80 12.36 -8.10
CA THR A 79 10.63 13.27 -6.95
C THR A 79 9.26 13.96 -6.98
N LEU A 80 8.78 14.34 -8.17
CA LEU A 80 7.45 14.91 -8.37
C LEU A 80 6.33 13.91 -8.06
N ASN A 81 6.48 12.64 -8.38
CA ASN A 81 5.50 11.60 -8.03
C ASN A 81 5.39 11.41 -6.51
N VAL A 82 6.54 11.43 -5.81
CA VAL A 82 6.57 11.39 -4.34
C VAL A 82 5.90 12.63 -3.74
N LEU A 83 6.16 13.82 -4.30
CA LEU A 83 5.58 15.08 -3.82
C LEU A 83 4.11 15.29 -4.14
N ARG A 84 3.65 14.79 -5.31
CA ARG A 84 2.24 14.79 -5.69
C ARG A 84 1.38 13.98 -4.72
N GLY A 85 2.01 13.27 -3.76
CA GLY A 85 1.29 12.51 -2.76
C GLY A 85 0.32 11.57 -3.46
N ILE A 86 0.79 10.99 -4.55
CA ILE A 86 0.05 10.02 -5.32
C ILE A 86 -0.25 8.88 -4.33
N GLU A 87 -1.44 8.93 -3.73
CA GLU A 87 -2.37 7.82 -3.65
C GLU A 87 -2.78 7.45 -5.08
N GLU A 88 -1.82 7.04 -5.91
CA GLU A 88 -2.00 5.83 -6.67
C GLU A 88 -1.94 4.82 -5.51
N ILE A 89 -3.02 4.16 -5.11
CA ILE A 89 -3.60 3.12 -5.96
C ILE A 89 -2.76 2.95 -7.23
N GLN A 90 -1.48 2.62 -7.03
CA GLN A 90 -0.87 1.69 -7.93
C GLN A 90 -1.82 0.54 -7.69
N GLU A 91 -2.62 0.26 -8.70
CA GLU A 91 -2.72 -1.12 -9.12
C GLU A 91 -1.28 -1.62 -9.12
N ALA A 92 -0.85 -2.11 -7.94
CA ALA A 92 0.35 -2.89 -7.78
C ALA A 92 0.33 -3.85 -8.96
N PRO A 93 1.44 -4.03 -9.69
CA PRO A 93 1.44 -4.86 -10.90
C PRO A 93 0.63 -6.09 -10.56
N GLU A 94 -0.53 -6.20 -11.21
CA GLU A 94 -1.56 -7.20 -10.88
C GLU A 94 -0.77 -8.49 -10.68
N PRO A 95 -0.79 -9.10 -9.47
CA PRO A 95 -0.01 -10.32 -9.27
C PRO A 95 -0.43 -11.23 -10.42
N PRO A 96 0.55 -11.72 -11.20
CA PRO A 96 0.38 -12.21 -12.57
C PRO A 96 -0.90 -13.02 -12.64
N PRO A 97 -1.76 -12.81 -13.67
CA PRO A 97 -3.15 -13.26 -13.69
C PRO A 97 -3.21 -14.63 -13.05
N LEU A 98 -3.72 -14.63 -11.81
CA LEU A 98 -3.81 -15.86 -11.04
C LEU A 98 -4.49 -16.85 -11.99
N PRO A 99 -3.93 -18.06 -12.18
CA PRO A 99 -4.47 -18.99 -13.15
C PRO A 99 -5.98 -19.08 -12.93
N GLU A 100 -6.77 -19.03 -14.00
CA GLU A 100 -8.22 -19.15 -13.96
C GLU A 100 -8.59 -20.54 -13.43
N VAL A 101 -8.45 -20.74 -12.13
CA VAL A 101 -8.78 -21.97 -11.46
C VAL A 101 -10.31 -22.03 -11.46
N PRO A 102 -10.90 -23.11 -12.00
CA PRO A 102 -12.35 -23.27 -12.02
C PRO A 102 -12.93 -23.09 -10.62
N GLU A 103 -14.05 -22.38 -10.51
CA GLU A 103 -14.70 -22.17 -9.21
C GLU A 103 -15.04 -23.48 -8.50
N ASP A 104 -15.37 -24.53 -9.25
CA ASP A 104 -15.62 -25.86 -8.71
C ASP A 104 -14.39 -26.45 -8.02
N THR A 105 -13.20 -26.19 -8.55
CA THR A 105 -11.91 -26.58 -7.96
C THR A 105 -11.66 -25.81 -6.67
N LEU A 106 -11.93 -24.49 -6.65
CA LEU A 106 -11.79 -23.65 -5.46
C LEU A 106 -12.75 -24.09 -4.33
N ARG A 107 -14.02 -24.34 -4.67
CA ARG A 107 -15.02 -24.85 -3.70
C ARG A 107 -14.62 -26.21 -3.15
N SER A 108 -14.10 -27.09 -4.00
CA SER A 108 -13.65 -28.43 -3.60
C SER A 108 -12.42 -28.36 -2.69
N ALA A 109 -11.45 -27.49 -3.02
CA ALA A 109 -10.28 -27.21 -2.20
C ALA A 109 -10.68 -26.68 -0.82
N MET A 110 -11.60 -25.70 -0.75
CA MET A 110 -12.12 -25.20 0.53
C MET A 110 -12.80 -26.28 1.37
N ARG A 111 -13.53 -27.21 0.74
CA ARG A 111 -14.13 -28.35 1.44
C ARG A 111 -13.05 -29.30 1.98
N ALA A 112 -12.00 -29.58 1.20
CA ALA A 112 -10.88 -30.41 1.62
C ALA A 112 -10.10 -29.76 2.78
N TYR A 113 -9.81 -28.46 2.70
CA TYR A 113 -9.15 -27.71 3.76
C TYR A 113 -9.94 -27.74 5.08
N ARG A 114 -11.24 -27.44 5.04
CA ARG A 114 -12.09 -27.51 6.25
C ARG A 114 -12.15 -28.91 6.85
N LYS A 115 -12.14 -29.97 6.02
CA LYS A 115 -12.07 -31.36 6.50
C LYS A 115 -10.74 -31.64 7.18
N ARG A 116 -9.61 -31.26 6.56
CA ARG A 116 -8.26 -31.45 7.12
C ARG A 116 -8.09 -30.70 8.44
N MET A 117 -8.56 -29.45 8.52
CA MET A 117 -8.51 -28.65 9.74
C MET A 117 -9.28 -29.30 10.89
N LYS A 118 -10.49 -29.81 10.64
CA LYS A 118 -11.28 -30.54 11.64
C LYS A 118 -10.59 -31.82 12.10
N LEU A 119 -10.00 -32.57 11.16
CA LEU A 119 -9.31 -33.83 11.47
C LEU A 119 -8.04 -33.58 12.30
N MET A 120 -7.23 -32.58 11.94
CA MET A 120 -6.08 -32.17 12.74
C MET A 120 -6.51 -31.68 14.13
N LYS A 121 -7.65 -30.98 14.24
CA LYS A 121 -8.16 -30.52 15.54
C LYS A 121 -8.49 -31.70 16.43
N LEU A 122 -9.21 -32.67 15.88
CA LEU A 122 -9.56 -33.91 16.58
C LEU A 122 -8.31 -34.72 16.98
N ASP A 123 -7.29 -34.82 16.13
CA ASP A 123 -6.05 -35.54 16.43
C ASP A 123 -5.28 -34.87 17.58
N HIS A 124 -5.14 -33.54 17.54
CA HIS A 124 -4.52 -32.77 18.62
C HIS A 124 -5.28 -32.91 19.93
N GLU A 125 -6.62 -32.83 19.91
CA GLU A 125 -7.47 -33.05 21.08
C GLU A 125 -7.37 -34.48 21.62
N SER A 126 -7.24 -35.48 20.74
CA SER A 126 -7.11 -36.89 21.13
C SER A 126 -5.75 -37.18 21.77
N LYS A 127 -4.69 -36.52 21.30
CA LYS A 127 -3.31 -36.73 21.77
C LYS A 127 -2.97 -35.94 23.03
N LEU A 128 -3.72 -34.87 23.30
CA LEU A 128 -3.76 -34.19 24.60
C LEU A 128 -4.41 -35.15 25.61
N GLY A 129 -3.60 -36.10 26.09
CA GLY A 129 -3.98 -37.17 27.01
C GLY A 129 -4.92 -36.67 28.10
N ARG A 130 -6.16 -37.14 28.01
CA ARG A 130 -7.25 -36.80 28.92
C ARG A 130 -6.96 -37.41 30.29
N SER A 131 -6.26 -36.68 31.16
CA SER A 131 -6.43 -36.91 32.59
C SER A 131 -7.87 -36.50 32.95
N PRO A 132 -8.65 -37.33 33.65
CA PRO A 132 -10.08 -37.10 33.89
C PRO A 132 -10.40 -35.82 34.69
N LEU A 133 -9.38 -35.09 35.18
CA LEU A 133 -9.50 -33.83 35.93
C LEU A 133 -9.18 -32.56 35.12
N THR A 134 -8.68 -32.68 33.88
CA THR A 134 -8.40 -31.51 33.02
C THR A 134 -9.52 -31.38 32.00
N SER A 135 -10.44 -30.43 32.24
CA SER A 135 -11.42 -29.99 31.23
C SER A 135 -10.68 -29.62 29.95
N GLY A 136 -11.16 -30.17 28.82
CA GLY A 136 -10.51 -30.15 27.51
C GLY A 136 -9.88 -28.81 27.17
N LYS A 137 -8.56 -28.82 27.01
CA LYS A 137 -7.81 -27.68 26.49
C LYS A 137 -7.99 -27.66 24.98
N ASP A 138 -8.66 -26.64 24.45
CA ASP A 138 -8.78 -26.44 23.01
C ASP A 138 -7.40 -26.42 22.35
N ALA A 139 -7.28 -27.13 21.22
CA ALA A 139 -6.07 -27.10 20.41
C ALA A 139 -5.90 -25.68 19.81
N GLY A 140 -4.92 -24.93 20.29
CA GLY A 140 -4.68 -23.52 19.92
C GLY A 140 -3.97 -23.31 18.58
N PHE A 141 -4.20 -24.17 17.57
CA PHE A 141 -3.64 -23.94 16.24
C PHE A 141 -4.69 -23.30 15.33
N GLU A 142 -4.35 -22.15 14.76
CA GLU A 142 -5.23 -21.39 13.84
C GLU A 142 -4.90 -21.66 12.37
N SER A 143 -3.68 -22.10 12.08
CA SER A 143 -3.16 -22.33 10.72
C SER A 143 -2.74 -23.78 10.51
N ILE A 144 -3.00 -24.32 9.31
CA ILE A 144 -2.58 -25.67 8.91
C ILE A 144 -1.96 -25.67 7.50
N LEU A 145 -1.19 -26.72 7.21
CA LEU A 145 -0.75 -27.01 5.85
C LEU A 145 -1.94 -27.48 5.00
N PRO A 146 -2.13 -26.93 3.80
CA PRO A 146 -3.21 -27.33 2.92
C PRO A 146 -3.00 -28.76 2.38
N PRO A 147 -4.08 -29.49 2.02
CA PRO A 147 -3.97 -30.78 1.33
C PRO A 147 -3.18 -30.70 0.03
N GLU A 148 -2.33 -31.70 -0.22
CA GLU A 148 -1.50 -31.83 -1.43
C GLU A 148 -2.32 -32.13 -2.68
N ASP A 149 -3.60 -32.50 -2.52
CA ASP A 149 -4.54 -32.77 -3.61
C ASP A 149 -4.77 -31.55 -4.54
N TYR A 150 -4.48 -30.34 -4.05
CA TYR A 150 -4.61 -29.10 -4.80
C TYR A 150 -3.27 -28.35 -4.82
N GLY A 151 -2.89 -27.87 -6.00
CA GLY A 151 -1.65 -27.13 -6.18
C GLY A 151 -1.59 -25.83 -5.37
N PRO A 152 -0.37 -25.32 -5.11
CA PRO A 152 -0.16 -24.09 -4.32
C PRO A 152 -0.87 -22.86 -4.92
N GLU A 153 -1.11 -22.86 -6.23
CA GLU A 153 -1.82 -21.81 -6.97
C GLU A 153 -3.28 -21.67 -6.51
N VAL A 154 -3.98 -22.79 -6.28
CA VAL A 154 -5.38 -22.81 -5.84
C VAL A 154 -5.52 -22.13 -4.47
N TRP A 155 -4.57 -22.40 -3.57
CA TRP A 155 -4.55 -21.82 -2.23
C TRP A 155 -4.18 -20.34 -2.23
N GLN A 156 -3.29 -19.92 -3.13
CA GLN A 156 -2.98 -18.51 -3.35
C GLN A 156 -4.19 -17.74 -3.89
N VAL A 157 -4.94 -18.32 -4.84
CA VAL A 157 -6.18 -17.73 -5.37
C VAL A 157 -7.22 -17.58 -4.26
N LEU A 158 -7.40 -18.60 -3.40
CA LEU A 158 -8.32 -18.54 -2.26
C LEU A 158 -7.91 -17.48 -1.23
N ALA A 159 -6.61 -17.32 -1.00
CA ALA A 159 -6.09 -16.29 -0.13
C ALA A 159 -6.28 -14.87 -0.71
N ALA A 160 -6.05 -14.71 -2.01
CA ALA A 160 -6.31 -13.46 -2.73
C ALA A 160 -7.80 -13.08 -2.73
N ARG A 161 -8.70 -14.07 -2.81
CA ARG A 161 -10.16 -13.87 -2.69
C ARG A 161 -10.64 -13.54 -1.26
N GLY A 162 -9.76 -13.63 -0.26
CA GLY A 162 -10.12 -13.44 1.15
C GLY A 162 -10.92 -14.59 1.76
N GLU A 163 -10.98 -15.76 1.10
CA GLU A 163 -11.58 -16.97 1.68
C GLU A 163 -10.65 -17.67 2.69
N LEU A 164 -9.34 -17.47 2.52
CA LEU A 164 -8.28 -17.93 3.40
C LEU A 164 -7.32 -16.78 3.72
N GLU A 165 -6.60 -16.87 4.83
CA GLU A 165 -5.50 -15.95 5.14
C GLU A 165 -4.18 -16.73 5.13
N ALA A 166 -3.23 -16.28 4.32
CA ALA A 166 -1.90 -16.88 4.26
C ALA A 166 -1.07 -16.39 5.45
N THR A 167 -0.68 -17.30 6.35
CA THR A 167 0.12 -16.96 7.54
C THR A 167 1.64 -17.00 7.26
N GLY A 168 2.03 -17.20 6.00
CA GLY A 168 3.41 -17.39 5.57
C GLY A 168 3.84 -18.87 5.59
N GLN A 169 4.95 -19.17 4.91
CA GLN A 169 5.59 -20.50 4.86
C GLN A 169 4.69 -21.63 4.30
N GLY A 170 3.69 -21.30 3.50
CA GLY A 170 2.74 -22.28 2.94
C GLY A 170 1.61 -22.70 3.90
N PHE A 171 1.49 -22.04 5.06
CA PHE A 171 0.38 -22.22 5.98
C PHE A 171 -0.76 -21.25 5.68
N TYR A 172 -1.98 -21.75 5.84
CA TYR A 172 -3.20 -20.98 5.67
C TYR A 172 -4.06 -21.13 6.92
N LYS A 173 -4.79 -20.07 7.29
CA LYS A 173 -5.83 -20.08 8.32
C LYS A 173 -7.16 -19.61 7.74
N LEU A 174 -8.25 -19.92 8.45
CA LEU A 174 -9.55 -19.33 8.14
C LEU A 174 -9.56 -17.87 8.60
N PRO A 175 -10.07 -16.93 7.78
CA PRO A 175 -10.25 -15.56 8.22
C PRO A 175 -11.27 -15.51 9.36
N THR A 176 -10.95 -14.76 10.42
CA THR A 176 -11.85 -14.55 11.58
C THR A 176 -13.11 -13.79 11.17
N GLU A 177 -12.98 -12.88 10.20
CA GLU A 177 -14.08 -12.12 9.64
C GLU A 177 -14.54 -12.81 8.35
N ARG A 178 -15.81 -13.26 8.30
CA ARG A 178 -16.41 -13.63 7.03
C ARG A 178 -16.45 -12.37 6.16
N PRO A 179 -15.88 -12.37 4.93
CA PRO A 179 -16.14 -11.28 4.00
C PRO A 179 -17.65 -11.23 3.78
N SER A 180 -18.28 -10.16 4.27
CA SER A 180 -19.66 -9.84 3.92
C SER A 180 -19.60 -9.25 2.52
N PHE A 181 -20.10 -10.01 1.55
CA PHE A 181 -20.36 -9.54 0.19
C PHE A 181 -21.57 -8.59 0.17
#